data_AF-A0A1G5I573-F1
#
_entry.id   AF-A0A1G5I573-F1
#
_cell.length_a   1.000
_cell.length_b   1.000
_cell.length_c   1.000
_cell.angle_alpha   90.00
_cell.angle_beta   90.00
_cell.angle_gamma   90.00
#
_symmetry.space_group_name_H-M   'P 1'
#
loop_
_entity.id
_entity.type
_entity.pdbx_description
1 polymer ?
#
loop_
_entity_poly.entity_id
_entity_poly.type
_entity_poly.pdbx_seq_one_letter_code
_entity_poly.pdbx_strand_id
1 'polypeptide(L)'
;PEEAFRLRKRLEIHYTPKHGSWLDIAEIELNVMTKQCLSRRIESIDKLKSELSAWESERNAKQAKVKWQFTNDKARIKLLSLYPKLE
;
A
#
# COMPACT_ATOMS: atom_id res chain seq x y z
N PRO A 1 5.29 17.70 -23.93
CA PRO A 1 6.59 17.32 -23.31
C PRO A 1 6.92 18.12 -22.04
N GLU A 2 6.84 19.46 -22.12
CA GLU A 2 7.14 20.36 -21.01
C GLU A 2 6.21 20.17 -19.80
N GLU A 3 4.91 20.01 -20.03
CA GLU A 3 3.93 19.78 -18.97
C GLU A 3 4.18 18.47 -18.21
N ALA A 4 4.43 17.36 -18.93
CA ALA A 4 4.77 16.08 -18.32
C ALA A 4 6.04 16.17 -17.46
N PHE A 5 7.06 16.91 -17.92
CA PHE A 5 8.29 17.12 -17.18
C PHE A 5 8.09 17.98 -15.92
N ARG A 6 7.27 19.04 -16.02
CA ARG A 6 6.86 19.88 -14.89
C ARG A 6 6.12 19.06 -13.82
N LEU A 7 5.20 18.19 -14.23
CA LEU A 7 4.48 17.30 -13.33
C LEU A 7 5.44 16.29 -12.67
N ARG A 8 6.30 15.64 -13.45
CA ARG A 8 7.29 14.66 -12.94
C ARG A 8 8.16 15.23 -11.81
N LYS A 9 8.58 16.49 -11.90
CA LYS A 9 9.39 17.15 -10.86
C LYS A 9 8.68 17.28 -9.50
N ARG A 10 7.36 17.12 -9.45
CA ARG A 10 6.56 17.20 -8.22
C ARG A 10 6.33 15.83 -7.57
N LEU A 11 6.71 14.74 -8.23
CA LEU A 11 6.58 13.39 -7.69
C LEU A 11 7.93 12.86 -7.23
N GLU A 12 7.95 12.32 -6.02
CA GLU A 12 9.03 11.47 -5.53
C GLU A 12 8.58 10.01 -5.65
N ILE A 13 9.34 9.19 -6.38
CA ILE A 13 9.01 7.78 -6.60
C ILE A 13 9.84 6.96 -5.61
N HIS A 14 9.16 6.29 -4.68
CA HIS A 14 9.76 5.29 -3.81
C HIS A 14 9.51 3.90 -4.37
N TYR A 15 10.58 3.17 -4.70
CA TYR A 15 10.48 1.81 -5.20
C TYR A 15 10.27 0.82 -4.06
N THR A 16 9.21 0.01 -4.14
CA THR A 16 8.98 -1.08 -3.19
C THR A 16 9.88 -2.29 -3.52
N PRO A 17 10.41 -3.00 -2.51
CA PRO A 17 11.23 -4.19 -2.74
C PRO A 17 10.42 -5.32 -3.38
N LYS A 18 10.97 -6.02 -4.37
CA LYS A 18 10.31 -7.13 -5.09
C LYS A 18 9.76 -8.25 -4.19
N HIS A 19 10.42 -8.51 -3.06
CA HIS A 19 10.02 -9.55 -2.10
C HIS A 19 9.61 -8.95 -0.73
N GLY A 20 9.20 -7.68 -0.74
CA GLY A 20 8.81 -6.92 0.45
C GLY A 20 7.36 -6.46 0.39
N SER A 21 6.44 -7.30 -0.07
CA SER A 21 5.01 -6.98 -0.20
C SER A 21 4.38 -6.45 1.08
N TRP A 22 4.86 -6.88 2.24
CA TRP A 22 4.40 -6.40 3.54
C TRP A 22 4.77 -4.93 3.84
N LEU A 23 5.64 -4.31 3.02
CA LEU A 23 5.92 -2.87 3.01
C LEU A 23 5.09 -2.10 1.97
N ASP A 24 4.32 -2.80 1.13
CA ASP A 24 3.49 -2.18 0.11
C ASP A 24 2.14 -1.74 0.70
N ILE A 25 1.89 -0.43 0.67
CA ILE A 25 0.65 0.16 1.23
C ILE A 25 -0.58 -0.30 0.45
N ALA A 26 -0.47 -0.47 -0.87
CA ALA A 26 -1.60 -0.91 -1.68
C ALA A 26 -2.00 -2.34 -1.31
N GLU A 27 -1.03 -3.24 -1.14
CA GLU A 27 -1.33 -4.61 -0.67
C GLU A 27 -1.95 -4.64 0.72
N ILE A 28 -1.49 -3.78 1.65
CA ILE A 28 -2.09 -3.64 2.98
C ILE A 28 -3.56 -3.21 2.87
N GLU A 29 -3.88 -2.18 2.09
CA GLU A 29 -5.26 -1.70 1.94
C GLU A 29 -6.14 -2.72 1.20
N LEU A 30 -5.61 -3.46 0.21
CA LEU A 30 -6.33 -4.56 -0.43
C LEU A 30 -6.72 -5.66 0.59
N ASN A 31 -5.85 -5.98 1.54
CA ASN A 31 -6.16 -6.93 2.62
C ASN A 31 -7.24 -6.38 3.57
N VAL A 32 -7.18 -5.09 3.92
CA VAL A 32 -8.22 -4.44 4.74
C VAL A 32 -9.57 -4.46 4.02
N MET A 33 -9.61 -4.06 2.75
CA MET A 33 -10.79 -4.11 1.89
C MET A 33 -11.36 -5.53 1.81
N THR A 34 -10.50 -6.52 1.64
CA THR A 34 -10.91 -7.94 1.57
C THR A 34 -11.60 -8.37 2.86
N LYS A 35 -11.04 -8.00 4.01
CA LYS A 35 -11.60 -8.36 5.32
C LYS A 35 -12.86 -7.59 5.68
N GLN A 36 -12.96 -6.32 5.30
CA GLN A 36 -14.05 -5.43 5.73
C GLN A 36 -15.23 -5.42 4.75
N CYS A 37 -14.96 -5.48 3.45
CA CYS A 37 -15.97 -5.32 2.41
C CYS A 37 -16.27 -6.64 1.68
N LEU A 38 -15.24 -7.44 1.41
CA LEU A 38 -15.32 -8.60 0.51
C LEU A 38 -15.35 -9.96 1.22
N SER A 39 -15.49 -10.00 2.55
CA SER A 39 -15.57 -11.24 3.34
C SER A 39 -16.92 -11.97 3.19
N ARG A 40 -17.60 -11.79 2.05
CA ARG A 40 -18.93 -12.29 1.73
C ARG A 40 -19.10 -12.44 0.23
N ARG A 41 -20.04 -13.29 -0.20
CA ARG A 41 -20.38 -13.42 -1.61
C ARG A 41 -21.20 -12.21 -2.08
N ILE A 42 -20.83 -11.66 -3.23
CA ILE A 42 -21.56 -10.57 -3.88
C ILE A 42 -22.00 -11.09 -5.27
N GLU A 43 -23.29 -10.99 -5.54
CA GLU A 43 -23.95 -11.70 -6.65
C GLU A 43 -23.79 -11.04 -8.01
N SER A 44 -23.48 -9.75 -8.06
CA SER A 44 -23.33 -8.99 -9.29
C SER A 44 -22.16 -8.00 -9.23
N ILE A 45 -21.62 -7.69 -10.40
CA ILE A 45 -20.52 -6.73 -10.53
C ILE A 45 -20.95 -5.30 -10.16
N ASP A 46 -22.20 -4.92 -10.41
CA ASP A 46 -22.72 -3.58 -10.07
C ASP A 46 -22.88 -3.40 -8.56
N LYS A 47 -23.33 -4.46 -7.87
CA LYS A 47 -23.37 -4.48 -6.41
C LYS A 47 -21.96 -4.43 -5.84
N LEU A 48 -21.02 -5.20 -6.39
CA LEU A 48 -19.61 -5.16 -5.98
C LEU A 48 -19.02 -3.75 -6.09
N LYS A 49 -19.21 -3.07 -7.22
CA LYS A 49 -18.73 -1.69 -7.43
C LYS A 49 -19.33 -0.71 -6.41
N SER A 50 -20.63 -0.80 -6.16
CA SER A 50 -21.33 0.09 -5.23
C SER A 50 -20.81 -0.07 -3.79
N GLU A 51 -20.60 -1.32 -3.37
CA GLU A 51 -20.06 -1.65 -2.04
C GLU A 51 -18.61 -1.18 -1.88
N LEU A 52 -17.77 -1.40 -2.90
CA LEU A 52 -16.40 -0.91 -2.91
C LEU A 52 -16.32 0.62 -2.83
N SER A 53 -17.17 1.33 -3.58
CA SER A 53 -17.19 2.80 -3.57
C SER A 53 -17.65 3.36 -2.22
N ALA A 54 -18.65 2.73 -1.59
CA ALA A 54 -19.10 3.09 -0.25
C ALA A 54 -17.99 2.86 0.78
N TRP A 55 -17.34 1.70 0.75
CA TRP A 55 -16.23 1.36 1.63
C TRP A 55 -15.05 2.31 1.45
N GLU A 56 -14.66 2.61 0.21
CA GLU A 56 -13.57 3.56 -0.11
C GLU A 56 -13.86 4.95 0.45
N SER A 57 -15.09 5.45 0.27
CA SER A 57 -15.49 6.77 0.78
C SER A 57 -15.39 6.84 2.30
N GLU A 58 -15.86 5.80 3.00
CA GLU A 58 -15.75 5.71 4.46
C GLU A 58 -14.29 5.60 4.92
N ARG A 59 -13.48 4.78 4.24
CA ARG A 59 -12.05 4.59 4.54
C ARG A 59 -11.27 5.88 4.37
N ASN A 60 -11.50 6.60 3.28
CA ASN A 60 -10.88 7.89 2.98
C ASN A 60 -11.29 8.97 3.99
N ALA A 61 -12.57 9.01 4.39
CA ALA A 61 -13.05 9.92 5.43
C ALA A 61 -12.40 9.66 6.80
N LYS A 62 -12.15 8.39 7.14
CA LYS A 62 -11.46 8.01 8.39
C LYS A 62 -9.98 8.37 8.40
N GLN A 63 -9.35 8.64 7.24
CA GLN A 63 -7.93 8.96 7.10
C GLN A 63 -7.01 8.01 7.88
N ALA A 64 -7.35 6.73 7.88
CA ALA A 64 -6.63 5.75 8.68
C ALA A 64 -5.19 5.59 8.18
N LYS A 65 -4.25 5.69 9.10
CA LYS A 65 -2.82 5.62 8.80
C LYS A 65 -2.29 4.21 9.01
N VAL A 66 -1.37 3.79 8.16
CA VAL A 66 -0.57 2.58 8.40
C VAL A 66 0.36 2.86 9.58
N LYS A 67 0.19 2.13 10.68
CA LYS A 67 1.11 2.18 11.82
C LYS A 67 2.27 1.23 11.58
N TRP A 68 3.35 1.76 11.02
CA TRP A 68 4.57 1.00 10.77
C TRP A 68 5.23 0.56 12.09
N GLN A 69 5.39 -0.76 12.27
CA GLN A 69 6.04 -1.34 13.45
C GLN A 69 7.46 -1.88 13.18
N PHE A 70 7.80 -2.02 11.90
CA PHE A 70 9.13 -2.44 11.47
C PHE A 70 9.99 -1.20 11.24
N THR A 71 11.06 -1.08 12.04
CA THR A 71 11.96 0.08 12.02
C THR A 71 13.24 -0.26 11.26
N ASN A 72 13.98 0.77 10.85
CA ASN A 72 15.30 0.59 10.24
C ASN A 72 16.26 -0.20 11.13
N ASP A 73 16.21 -0.01 12.45
CA ASP A 73 17.06 -0.76 13.38
C ASP A 73 16.71 -2.25 13.39
N LYS A 74 15.42 -2.59 13.38
CA LYS A 74 14.96 -3.98 13.23
C LYS A 74 15.36 -4.55 11.87
N ALA A 75 15.33 -3.74 10.81
CA ALA A 75 15.75 -4.13 9.48
C ALA A 75 17.23 -4.52 9.45
N ARG A 76 18.11 -3.70 10.05
CA ARG A 76 19.56 -3.94 10.11
C ARG A 76 19.92 -5.27 10.77
N ILE A 77 19.15 -5.68 11.78
CA ILE A 77 19.36 -6.97 12.47
C ILE A 77 18.72 -8.12 11.67
N LYS A 78 17.45 -7.99 11.30
CA LYS A 78 16.68 -9.10 10.70
C LYS A 78 17.06 -9.38 9.25
N LEU A 79 17.47 -8.37 8.50
CA LEU A 79 17.82 -8.44 7.08
C LEU A 79 19.33 -8.27 6.87
N LEU A 80 20.14 -8.60 7.88
CA LEU A 80 21.60 -8.41 7.85
C LEU A 80 22.25 -8.96 6.57
N SER A 81 21.78 -10.11 6.07
CA SER A 81 22.29 -10.75 4.85
C SER A 81 22.05 -9.94 3.57
N LEU A 82 21.11 -9.00 3.56
CA LEU A 82 20.79 -8.13 2.42
C LEU A 82 21.63 -6.85 2.40
N TYR A 83 22.33 -6.52 3.49
CA TYR A 83 23.19 -5.34 3.52
C TYR A 83 24.53 -5.67 2.83
N PRO A 84 25.05 -4.77 1.98
CA PRO A 84 26.36 -4.95 1.39
C PRO A 84 27.40 -4.99 2.51
N LYS A 85 28.35 -5.93 2.40
CA LYS A 85 29.54 -5.92 3.25
C LYS A 85 30.40 -4.75 2.79
N LEU A 86 30.61 -3.79 3.69
CA LEU A 86 31.58 -2.73 3.46
C LEU A 86 32.97 -3.36 3.66
N GLU A 87 33.77 -3.39 2.59
CA GLU A 87 35.19 -3.69 2.67
C GLU A 87 35.98 -2.50 3.22
#